data_AF-A0A2K1J2F8-F1
#
_entry.id   AF-A0A2K1J2F8-F1
#
_cell.length_a   1.000
_cell.length_b   1.000
_cell.length_c   1.000
_cell.angle_alpha   90.00
_cell.angle_beta   90.00
_cell.angle_gamma   90.00
#
_symmetry.space_group_name_H-M   'P 1'
#
loop_
_entity.id
_entity.type
_entity.pdbx_description
1 polymer ?
#
loop_
_entity_poly.entity_id
_entity_poly.type
_entity_poly.pdbx_seq_one_letter_code
_entity_poly.pdbx_strand_id
1 'polypeptide(L)'
;MALGYIAAFSETLALTVIASEGLPPLLNAFTTEVEDHIKSASAWSLGQIGRHSPNHAKAVAELEVLPPLVGGFVSKHSSEDLQSKCKKAVKGICDRLTFFPALNSLLQGPPLPEGILKYVLIQIAKVIPHDQEAKTLFVTSGSFGKMQEMAVESSSEIKSLVDSVNSAYPIEIVHYYSPGYSEILLQKLAGGKF
;
A
#
# COMPACT_ATOMS: atom_id res chain seq x y z
N MET A 1 -0.78 -1.54 -24.79
CA MET A 1 -0.36 -0.18 -24.35
C MET A 1 -1.34 0.94 -24.69
N ALA A 2 -2.17 0.84 -25.73
CA ALA A 2 -3.10 1.92 -26.11
C ALA A 2 -3.98 2.42 -24.96
N LEU A 3 -4.58 1.51 -24.17
CA LEU A 3 -5.38 1.86 -23.00
C LEU A 3 -4.61 2.68 -21.97
N GLY A 4 -3.34 2.35 -21.71
CA GLY A 4 -2.51 3.11 -20.78
C GLY A 4 -2.24 4.54 -21.26
N TYR A 5 -2.07 4.77 -22.56
CA TYR A 5 -1.91 6.13 -23.11
C TYR A 5 -3.22 6.94 -23.05
N ILE A 6 -4.35 6.30 -23.34
CA ILE A 6 -5.68 6.92 -23.20
C ILE A 6 -5.89 7.34 -21.75
N ALA A 7 -5.66 6.42 -20.80
CA ALA A 7 -5.80 6.71 -19.38
C ALA A 7 -4.79 7.75 -18.90
N ALA A 8 -3.56 7.77 -19.41
CA ALA A 8 -2.54 8.72 -18.99
C ALA A 8 -2.89 10.18 -19.30
N PHE A 9 -3.71 10.42 -20.33
CA PHE A 9 -3.98 11.76 -20.87
C PHE A 9 -4.88 12.61 -19.97
N SER A 10 -5.96 12.04 -19.44
CA SER A 10 -6.88 12.79 -18.55
C SER A 10 -7.67 11.88 -17.62
N GLU A 11 -8.16 12.46 -16.53
CA GLU A 11 -9.06 11.80 -15.59
C GLU A 11 -10.33 11.28 -16.28
N THR A 12 -10.93 12.08 -17.17
CA THR A 12 -12.13 11.68 -17.91
C THR A 12 -11.89 10.45 -18.79
N LEU A 13 -10.75 10.39 -19.50
CA LEU A 13 -10.45 9.23 -20.34
C LEU A 13 -10.11 7.98 -19.51
N ALA A 14 -9.46 8.15 -18.36
CA ALA A 14 -9.23 7.05 -17.42
C ALA A 14 -10.57 6.49 -16.88
N LEU A 15 -11.54 7.35 -16.54
CA LEU A 15 -12.90 6.90 -16.18
C LEU A 15 -13.57 6.14 -17.33
N THR A 16 -13.43 6.58 -18.57
CA THR A 16 -13.98 5.85 -19.73
C THR A 16 -13.40 4.45 -19.86
N VAL A 17 -12.08 4.27 -19.61
CA VAL A 17 -11.47 2.94 -19.59
C VAL A 17 -12.06 2.08 -18.47
N ILE A 18 -12.29 2.63 -17.28
CA ILE A 18 -12.93 1.91 -16.16
C ILE A 18 -14.37 1.52 -16.53
N ALA A 19 -15.17 2.48 -17.02
CA ALA A 19 -16.57 2.27 -17.39
C ALA A 19 -16.75 1.29 -18.56
N SER A 20 -15.72 1.11 -19.38
CA SER A 20 -15.71 0.13 -20.48
C SER A 20 -15.16 -1.24 -20.05
N GLU A 21 -15.12 -1.52 -18.74
CA GLU A 21 -14.59 -2.76 -18.16
C GLU A 21 -13.15 -3.07 -18.58
N GLY A 22 -12.31 -2.03 -18.74
CA GLY A 22 -10.93 -2.20 -19.17
C GLY A 22 -10.00 -2.77 -18.10
N LEU A 23 -10.36 -2.71 -16.82
CA LEU A 23 -9.50 -3.16 -15.72
C LEU A 23 -9.37 -4.69 -15.62
N PRO A 24 -10.45 -5.51 -15.65
CA PRO A 24 -10.31 -6.96 -15.54
C PRO A 24 -9.43 -7.60 -16.63
N PRO A 25 -9.55 -7.24 -17.92
CA PRO A 25 -8.64 -7.75 -18.95
C PRO A 25 -7.17 -7.33 -18.73
N LEU A 26 -6.92 -6.12 -18.24
CA LEU A 26 -5.57 -5.65 -17.90
C LEU A 26 -4.97 -6.43 -16.73
N LEU A 27 -5.77 -6.71 -15.69
CA LEU A 27 -5.35 -7.54 -14.57
C LEU A 27 -5.05 -8.96 -15.04
N ASN A 28 -5.94 -9.56 -15.83
CA ASN A 28 -5.72 -10.89 -16.41
C ASN A 28 -4.40 -10.94 -17.19
N ALA A 29 -4.19 -10.01 -18.13
CA ALA A 29 -2.96 -9.94 -18.90
C ALA A 29 -1.70 -9.72 -18.02
N PHE A 30 -1.82 -9.01 -16.90
CA PHE A 30 -0.73 -8.86 -15.96
C PHE A 30 -0.39 -10.15 -15.21
N THR A 31 -1.39 -10.95 -14.84
CA THR A 31 -1.19 -12.14 -14.00
C THR A 31 -0.97 -13.43 -14.78
N THR A 32 -1.56 -13.58 -15.96
CA THR A 32 -1.60 -14.87 -16.68
C THR A 32 -0.59 -14.99 -17.81
N GLU A 33 -0.18 -13.87 -18.42
CA GLU A 33 0.75 -13.90 -19.56
C GLU A 33 2.12 -14.43 -19.14
N VAL A 34 2.89 -14.95 -20.08
CA VAL A 34 4.25 -15.44 -19.79
C VAL A 34 5.26 -14.31 -19.99
N GLU A 35 5.03 -13.51 -21.03
CA GLU A 35 5.98 -12.53 -21.51
C GLU A 35 5.95 -11.24 -20.69
N ASP A 36 7.11 -10.93 -20.11
CA ASP A 36 7.30 -9.76 -19.26
C ASP A 36 6.91 -8.44 -19.93
N HIS A 37 7.12 -8.28 -21.23
CA HIS A 37 6.75 -7.03 -21.91
C HIS A 37 5.22 -6.80 -21.92
N ILE A 38 4.42 -7.87 -21.94
CA ILE A 38 2.95 -7.80 -21.85
C ILE A 38 2.53 -7.46 -20.42
N LYS A 39 3.16 -8.11 -19.43
CA LYS A 39 2.96 -7.77 -18.01
C LYS A 39 3.34 -6.33 -17.72
N SER A 40 4.47 -5.87 -18.24
CA SER A 40 4.96 -4.50 -18.12
C SER A 40 3.95 -3.50 -18.66
N ALA A 41 3.45 -3.73 -19.89
CA ALA A 41 2.44 -2.88 -20.50
C ALA A 41 1.14 -2.84 -19.67
N SER A 42 0.75 -3.97 -19.09
CA SER A 42 -0.46 -4.10 -18.26
C SER A 42 -0.30 -3.39 -16.91
N ALA A 43 0.80 -3.65 -16.18
CA ALA A 43 1.15 -2.97 -14.93
C ALA A 43 1.22 -1.46 -15.11
N TRP A 44 1.86 -1.00 -16.19
CA TRP A 44 1.93 0.43 -16.50
C TRP A 44 0.53 1.01 -16.74
N SER A 45 -0.31 0.34 -17.54
CA SER A 45 -1.67 0.80 -17.83
C SER A 45 -2.54 0.89 -16.58
N LEU A 46 -2.49 -0.13 -15.70
CA LEU A 46 -3.17 -0.12 -14.40
C LEU A 46 -2.73 1.06 -13.54
N GLY A 47 -1.42 1.34 -13.50
CA GLY A 47 -0.87 2.52 -12.82
C GLY A 47 -1.31 3.85 -13.42
N GLN A 48 -1.44 3.95 -14.75
CA GLN A 48 -1.94 5.16 -15.43
C GLN A 48 -3.42 5.43 -15.09
N ILE A 49 -4.22 4.39 -14.93
CA ILE A 49 -5.63 4.52 -14.57
C ILE A 49 -5.75 4.97 -13.11
N GLY A 50 -5.11 4.26 -12.18
CA GLY A 50 -5.31 4.50 -10.74
C GLY A 50 -4.67 5.76 -10.16
N ARG A 51 -3.80 6.47 -10.90
CA ARG A 51 -3.04 7.63 -10.38
C ARG A 51 -3.76 8.97 -10.35
N HIS A 52 -4.97 9.05 -10.92
CA HIS A 52 -5.66 10.33 -11.11
C HIS A 52 -6.32 10.85 -9.83
N SER A 53 -7.36 10.16 -9.36
CA SER A 53 -8.16 10.58 -8.21
C SER A 53 -8.52 9.39 -7.31
N PRO A 54 -9.06 9.64 -6.08
CA PRO A 54 -9.43 8.56 -5.17
C PRO A 54 -10.40 7.54 -5.76
N ASN A 55 -11.33 7.97 -6.61
CA ASN A 55 -12.27 7.07 -7.29
C ASN A 55 -11.55 6.10 -8.25
N HIS A 56 -10.52 6.58 -8.95
CA HIS A 56 -9.72 5.73 -9.84
C HIS A 56 -8.89 4.72 -9.05
N ALA A 57 -8.19 5.19 -8.02
CA ALA A 57 -7.38 4.34 -7.17
C ALA A 57 -8.24 3.25 -6.52
N LYS A 58 -9.43 3.62 -6.03
CA LYS A 58 -10.40 2.68 -5.47
C LYS A 58 -10.83 1.64 -6.51
N ALA A 59 -11.26 2.06 -7.70
CA ALA A 59 -11.70 1.13 -8.75
C ALA A 59 -10.62 0.11 -9.14
N VAL A 60 -9.35 0.54 -9.18
CA VAL A 60 -8.21 -0.36 -9.42
C VAL A 60 -7.96 -1.28 -8.23
N ALA A 61 -8.02 -0.77 -7.01
CA ALA A 61 -7.73 -1.51 -5.79
C ALA A 61 -8.81 -2.56 -5.43
N GLU A 62 -10.07 -2.29 -5.76
CA GLU A 62 -11.19 -3.22 -5.53
C GLU A 62 -11.06 -4.53 -6.34
N LEU A 63 -10.26 -4.52 -7.41
CA LEU A 63 -9.91 -5.73 -8.19
C LEU A 63 -8.67 -6.45 -7.66
N GLU A 64 -8.21 -6.14 -6.44
CA GLU A 64 -7.03 -6.74 -5.80
C GLU A 64 -5.76 -6.66 -6.68
N VAL A 65 -5.61 -5.55 -7.41
CA VAL A 65 -4.46 -5.33 -8.31
C VAL A 65 -3.15 -5.10 -7.56
N LEU A 66 -3.20 -4.58 -6.32
CA LEU A 66 -2.00 -4.15 -5.60
C LEU A 66 -1.07 -5.32 -5.19
N PRO A 67 -1.54 -6.43 -4.57
CA PRO A 67 -0.65 -7.53 -4.22
C PRO A 67 0.07 -8.15 -5.43
N PRO A 68 -0.59 -8.43 -6.58
CA PRO A 68 0.10 -8.85 -7.80
C PRO A 68 1.18 -7.86 -8.26
N LEU A 69 0.91 -6.55 -8.22
CA LEU A 69 1.91 -5.54 -8.61
C LEU A 69 3.12 -5.56 -7.67
N VAL A 70 2.90 -5.72 -6.36
CA VAL A 70 4.01 -5.90 -5.40
C VAL A 70 4.80 -7.17 -5.73
N GLY A 71 4.12 -8.27 -6.04
CA GLY A 71 4.73 -9.54 -6.49
C GLY A 71 5.64 -9.35 -7.72
N GLY A 72 5.15 -8.64 -8.74
CA GLY A 72 5.93 -8.33 -9.94
C GLY A 72 7.12 -7.39 -9.68
N PHE A 73 7.05 -6.54 -8.66
CA PHE A 73 8.18 -5.70 -8.23
C PHE A 73 9.26 -6.50 -7.50
N VAL A 74 8.88 -7.45 -6.63
CA VAL A 74 9.84 -8.20 -5.80
C VAL A 74 10.39 -9.46 -6.48
N SER A 75 9.72 -9.94 -7.51
CA SER A 75 10.12 -11.16 -8.21
C SER A 75 11.49 -10.99 -8.88
N LYS A 76 12.44 -11.86 -8.51
CA LYS A 76 13.77 -11.94 -9.13
C LYS A 76 13.74 -12.43 -10.59
N HIS A 77 12.62 -13.02 -11.01
CA HIS A 77 12.42 -13.50 -12.38
C HIS A 77 11.83 -12.43 -13.30
N SER A 78 11.33 -11.33 -12.73
CA SER A 78 10.83 -10.20 -13.49
C SER A 78 11.99 -9.35 -14.00
N SER A 79 11.89 -8.93 -15.25
CA SER A 79 12.76 -7.96 -15.90
C SER A 79 12.75 -6.62 -15.16
N GLU A 80 13.83 -5.85 -15.31
CA GLU A 80 13.97 -4.53 -14.70
C GLU A 80 12.84 -3.57 -15.11
N ASP A 81 12.40 -3.64 -16.37
CA ASP A 81 11.27 -2.84 -16.86
C ASP A 81 9.96 -3.20 -16.14
N LEU A 82 9.68 -4.50 -15.99
CA LEU A 82 8.50 -4.98 -15.26
C LEU A 82 8.54 -4.55 -13.80
N GLN A 83 9.66 -4.78 -13.11
CA GLN A 83 9.83 -4.35 -11.72
C GLN A 83 9.63 -2.84 -11.55
N SER A 84 10.25 -2.04 -12.43
CA SER A 84 10.16 -0.58 -12.42
C SER A 84 8.72 -0.09 -12.64
N LYS A 85 8.00 -0.70 -13.59
CA LYS A 85 6.60 -0.36 -13.89
C LYS A 85 5.65 -0.78 -12.77
N CYS A 86 5.85 -1.96 -12.19
CA CYS A 86 5.11 -2.41 -11.01
C CYS A 86 5.29 -1.44 -9.84
N LYS A 87 6.52 -1.07 -9.49
CA LYS A 87 6.81 -0.11 -8.42
C LYS A 87 6.14 1.25 -8.67
N LYS A 88 6.27 1.78 -9.89
CA LYS A 88 5.66 3.06 -10.28
C LYS A 88 4.13 3.00 -10.25
N ALA A 89 3.53 1.87 -10.66
CA ALA A 89 2.10 1.66 -10.61
C ALA A 89 1.60 1.65 -9.15
N VAL A 90 2.23 0.87 -8.27
CA VAL A 90 1.88 0.84 -6.83
C VAL A 90 2.00 2.23 -6.23
N LYS A 91 3.09 2.95 -6.48
CA LYS A 91 3.26 4.34 -6.02
C LYS A 91 2.10 5.22 -6.49
N GLY A 92 1.82 5.24 -7.79
CA GLY A 92 0.80 6.11 -8.37
C GLY A 92 -0.61 5.82 -7.84
N ILE A 93 -0.96 4.54 -7.67
CA ILE A 93 -2.24 4.12 -7.12
C ILE A 93 -2.32 4.48 -5.63
N CYS A 94 -1.32 4.11 -4.83
CA CYS A 94 -1.30 4.38 -3.39
C CYS A 94 -1.33 5.88 -3.07
N ASP A 95 -0.65 6.73 -3.85
CA ASP A 95 -0.65 8.19 -3.66
C ASP A 95 -2.06 8.83 -3.72
N ARG A 96 -3.05 8.12 -4.31
CA ARG A 96 -4.46 8.54 -4.42
C ARG A 96 -5.43 7.66 -3.64
N LEU A 97 -4.99 6.54 -3.06
CA LEU A 97 -5.88 5.53 -2.49
C LEU A 97 -6.39 5.96 -1.11
N THR A 98 -7.63 6.45 -1.03
CA THR A 98 -8.29 6.74 0.27
C THR A 98 -9.12 5.57 0.80
N PHE A 99 -9.33 4.53 -0.03
CA PHE A 99 -10.06 3.33 0.36
C PHE A 99 -9.20 2.47 1.29
N PHE A 100 -9.37 2.68 2.59
CA PHE A 100 -8.55 2.07 3.64
C PHE A 100 -8.51 0.53 3.62
N PRO A 101 -9.61 -0.21 3.35
CA PRO A 101 -9.57 -1.68 3.33
C PRO A 101 -8.50 -2.26 2.39
N ALA A 102 -8.23 -1.61 1.24
CA ALA A 102 -7.17 -2.04 0.32
C ALA A 102 -5.75 -1.77 0.87
N LEU A 103 -5.54 -0.63 1.53
CA LEU A 103 -4.27 -0.34 2.23
C LEU A 103 -4.05 -1.31 3.40
N ASN A 104 -5.11 -1.63 4.14
CA ASN A 104 -5.09 -2.57 5.24
C ASN A 104 -4.75 -3.98 4.76
N SER A 105 -5.42 -4.47 3.70
CA SER A 105 -5.16 -5.79 3.11
C SER A 105 -3.69 -5.94 2.67
N LEU A 106 -3.10 -4.90 2.08
CA LEU A 106 -1.67 -4.91 1.73
C LEU A 106 -0.75 -5.09 2.93
N LEU A 107 -1.04 -4.43 4.06
CA LEU A 107 -0.25 -4.61 5.28
C LEU A 107 -0.47 -5.99 5.91
N GLN A 108 -1.68 -6.54 5.83
CA GLN A 108 -1.97 -7.90 6.32
C GLN A 108 -1.27 -8.99 5.51
N GLY A 109 -1.02 -8.75 4.23
CA GLY A 109 -0.28 -9.64 3.34
C GLY A 109 1.22 -9.84 3.70
N PRO A 110 2.02 -10.41 2.80
CA PRO A 110 3.46 -10.61 3.04
C PRO A 110 4.21 -9.30 3.36
N PRO A 111 5.35 -9.36 4.08
CA PRO A 111 6.15 -8.16 4.37
C PRO A 111 6.49 -7.38 3.10
N LEU A 112 6.14 -6.08 3.11
CA LEU A 112 6.38 -5.18 1.98
C LEU A 112 7.84 -4.71 1.97
N PRO A 113 8.49 -4.62 0.79
CA PRO A 113 9.79 -3.94 0.68
C PRO A 113 9.68 -2.48 1.13
N GLU A 114 10.70 -1.94 1.78
CA GLU A 114 10.67 -0.55 2.29
C GLU A 114 10.27 0.48 1.22
N GLY A 115 10.75 0.28 0.00
CA GLY A 115 10.44 1.15 -1.14
C GLY A 115 8.97 1.17 -1.56
N ILE A 116 8.16 0.20 -1.13
CA ILE A 116 6.70 0.15 -1.30
C ILE A 116 6.01 0.53 0.01
N LEU A 117 6.48 -0.04 1.13
CA LEU A 117 5.93 0.19 2.47
C LEU A 117 5.77 1.68 2.77
N LYS A 118 6.77 2.50 2.40
CA LYS A 118 6.70 3.94 2.63
C LYS A 118 5.51 4.63 1.95
N TYR A 119 5.12 4.22 0.74
CA TYR A 119 3.95 4.80 0.06
C TYR A 119 2.66 4.42 0.77
N VAL A 120 2.58 3.18 1.26
CA VAL A 120 1.44 2.69 2.04
C VAL A 120 1.34 3.47 3.36
N LEU A 121 2.44 3.61 4.11
CA LEU A 121 2.44 4.34 5.38
C LEU A 121 2.14 5.83 5.22
N ILE A 122 2.71 6.50 4.21
CA ILE A 122 2.39 7.90 3.87
C ILE A 122 0.88 8.05 3.64
N GLN A 123 0.27 7.12 2.90
CA GLN A 123 -1.14 7.21 2.61
C GLN A 123 -2.02 6.89 3.82
N ILE A 124 -1.66 5.89 4.63
CA ILE A 124 -2.34 5.58 5.89
C ILE A 124 -2.29 6.79 6.84
N ALA A 125 -1.13 7.44 6.99
CA ALA A 125 -1.00 8.64 7.83
C ALA A 125 -1.90 9.79 7.38
N LYS A 126 -2.25 9.87 6.09
CA LYS A 126 -3.20 10.86 5.55
C LYS A 126 -4.67 10.44 5.75
N VAL A 127 -4.98 9.16 5.60
CA VAL A 127 -6.37 8.67 5.64
C VAL A 127 -6.88 8.54 7.08
N ILE A 128 -6.09 7.93 7.95
CA ILE A 128 -6.47 7.57 9.31
C ILE A 128 -6.98 8.77 10.14
N PRO A 129 -6.36 9.96 10.14
CA PRO A 129 -6.86 11.09 10.93
C PRO A 129 -8.29 11.54 10.58
N HIS A 130 -8.75 11.24 9.37
CA HIS A 130 -10.03 11.72 8.83
C HIS A 130 -11.10 10.63 8.73
N ASP A 131 -10.79 9.39 9.08
CA ASP A 131 -11.69 8.23 8.93
C ASP A 131 -11.69 7.40 10.22
N GLN A 132 -12.78 7.51 11.00
CA GLN A 132 -12.92 6.81 12.28
C GLN A 132 -13.14 5.30 12.10
N GLU A 133 -13.82 4.89 11.03
CA GLU A 133 -14.00 3.47 10.73
C GLU A 133 -12.66 2.83 10.37
N ALA A 134 -11.85 3.53 9.57
CA ALA A 134 -10.49 3.11 9.26
C ALA A 134 -9.61 3.04 10.52
N LYS A 135 -9.72 3.99 11.45
CA LYS A 135 -9.00 3.95 12.74
C LYS A 135 -9.31 2.68 13.52
N THR A 136 -10.60 2.40 13.70
CA THR A 136 -11.03 1.19 14.41
C THR A 136 -10.56 -0.06 13.68
N LEU A 137 -10.81 -0.14 12.37
CA LEU A 137 -10.43 -1.29 11.55
C LEU A 137 -8.93 -1.56 11.59
N PHE A 138 -8.08 -0.52 11.54
CA PHE A 138 -6.62 -0.70 11.53
C PHE A 138 -6.12 -1.39 12.79
N VAL A 139 -6.70 -1.03 13.94
CA VAL A 139 -6.39 -1.64 15.24
C VAL A 139 -6.99 -3.03 15.37
N THR A 140 -8.30 -3.19 15.10
CA THR A 140 -9.00 -4.46 15.32
C THR A 140 -8.60 -5.56 14.35
N SER A 141 -8.10 -5.20 13.17
CA SER A 141 -7.63 -6.15 12.15
C SER A 141 -6.20 -6.67 12.39
N GLY A 142 -5.51 -6.19 13.43
CA GLY A 142 -4.14 -6.55 13.77
C GLY A 142 -3.06 -5.85 12.94
N SER A 143 -3.44 -5.11 11.90
CA SER A 143 -2.51 -4.42 10.99
C SER A 143 -1.73 -3.30 11.69
N PHE A 144 -2.33 -2.61 12.67
CA PHE A 144 -1.62 -1.63 13.49
C PHE A 144 -0.46 -2.26 14.27
N GLY A 145 -0.68 -3.42 14.90
CA GLY A 145 0.36 -4.15 15.62
C GLY A 145 1.47 -4.62 14.69
N LYS A 146 1.11 -5.21 13.56
CA LYS A 146 2.07 -5.62 12.52
C LYS A 146 2.92 -4.45 12.01
N MET A 147 2.33 -3.26 11.85
CA MET A 147 3.08 -2.06 11.51
C MET A 147 4.14 -1.71 12.57
N GLN A 148 3.82 -1.83 13.87
CA GLN A 148 4.79 -1.59 14.94
C GLN A 148 5.93 -2.61 14.90
N GLU A 149 5.62 -3.89 14.70
CA GLU A 149 6.62 -4.96 14.57
C GLU A 149 7.58 -4.71 13.41
N MET A 150 7.03 -4.36 12.24
CA MET A 150 7.83 -4.05 11.05
C MET A 150 8.75 -2.84 11.28
N ALA A 151 8.34 -1.86 12.10
CA ALA A 151 9.10 -0.65 12.35
C ALA A 151 10.42 -0.90 13.10
N VAL A 152 10.53 -1.98 13.89
CA VAL A 152 11.70 -2.26 14.76
C VAL A 152 12.99 -2.36 13.93
N GLU A 153 12.95 -3.18 12.88
CA GLU A 153 14.10 -3.49 12.02
C GLU A 153 14.19 -2.58 10.79
N SER A 154 13.24 -1.66 10.61
CA SER A 154 13.19 -0.78 9.44
C SER A 154 14.12 0.44 9.55
N SER A 155 14.37 1.08 8.40
CA SER A 155 15.11 2.34 8.29
C SER A 155 14.48 3.50 9.07
N SER A 156 15.27 4.54 9.34
CA SER A 156 14.80 5.76 10.02
C SER A 156 13.67 6.48 9.28
N GLU A 157 13.63 6.41 7.94
CA GLU A 157 12.53 6.95 7.12
C GLU A 157 11.22 6.24 7.50
N ILE A 158 11.20 4.91 7.54
CA ILE A 158 10.01 4.13 7.91
C ILE A 158 9.58 4.41 9.35
N LYS A 159 10.53 4.46 10.30
CA LYS A 159 10.24 4.78 11.71
C LYS A 159 9.52 6.12 11.84
N SER A 160 10.00 7.16 11.14
CA SER A 160 9.35 8.48 11.16
C SER A 160 7.93 8.48 10.57
N LEU A 161 7.67 7.62 9.57
CA LEU A 161 6.32 7.45 9.01
C LEU A 161 5.40 6.71 9.98
N VAL A 162 5.91 5.71 10.70
CA VAL A 162 5.18 5.01 11.75
C VAL A 162 4.83 5.98 12.90
N ASP A 163 5.76 6.85 13.30
CA ASP A 163 5.48 7.90 14.30
C ASP A 163 4.38 8.86 13.83
N SER A 164 4.36 9.21 12.54
CA SER A 164 3.29 10.00 11.94
C SER A 164 1.93 9.30 12.05
N VAL A 165 1.86 7.99 11.77
CA VAL A 165 0.64 7.20 11.96
C VAL A 165 0.26 7.12 13.45
N ASN A 166 1.23 6.91 14.33
CA ASN A 166 1.03 6.82 15.79
C ASN A 166 0.41 8.10 16.37
N SER A 167 0.75 9.27 15.82
CA SER A 167 0.19 10.56 16.26
C SER A 167 -1.33 10.66 16.12
N ALA A 168 -1.95 9.80 15.30
CA ALA A 168 -3.40 9.74 15.12
C ALA A 168 -4.12 8.90 16.19
N TYR A 169 -3.39 8.24 17.09
CA TYR A 169 -3.89 7.33 18.13
C TYR A 169 -3.52 7.79 19.54
N PRO A 170 -4.35 7.46 20.56
CA PRO A 170 -3.97 7.59 21.96
C PRO A 170 -2.68 6.82 22.27
N ILE A 171 -1.86 7.38 23.15
CA ILE A 171 -0.56 6.81 23.51
C ILE A 171 -0.71 5.40 24.13
N GLU A 172 -1.83 5.14 24.79
CA GLU A 172 -2.16 3.84 25.38
C GLU A 172 -2.30 2.75 24.31
N ILE A 173 -2.91 3.07 23.17
CA ILE A 173 -3.02 2.16 22.04
C ILE A 173 -1.63 1.92 21.43
N VAL A 174 -0.87 2.99 21.20
CA VAL A 174 0.50 2.88 20.65
C VAL A 174 1.35 1.98 21.53
N HIS A 175 1.36 2.23 22.84
CA HIS A 175 2.08 1.43 23.82
C HIS A 175 1.63 -0.03 23.88
N TYR A 176 0.32 -0.29 23.85
CA TYR A 176 -0.23 -1.65 23.88
C TYR A 176 0.30 -2.52 22.73
N TYR A 177 0.48 -1.94 21.54
CA TYR A 177 0.99 -2.63 20.36
C TYR A 177 2.51 -2.46 20.14
N SER A 178 3.20 -1.67 20.95
CA SER A 178 4.64 -1.42 20.79
C SER A 178 5.45 -2.65 21.23
N PRO A 179 6.30 -3.22 20.35
CA PRO A 179 7.15 -4.36 20.71
C PRO A 179 8.05 -4.05 21.91
N GLY A 180 8.08 -4.96 22.90
CA GLY A 180 8.90 -4.81 24.10
C GLY A 180 8.33 -3.88 25.18
N TYR A 181 7.12 -3.33 24.99
CA TYR A 181 6.55 -2.40 25.98
C TYR A 181 6.18 -3.08 27.31
N SER A 182 5.73 -4.34 27.27
CA SER A 182 5.48 -5.15 28.47
C SER A 182 6.71 -5.28 29.36
N GLU A 183 7.87 -5.53 28.76
CA GLU A 183 9.16 -5.68 29.43
C GLU A 183 9.60 -4.36 30.07
N ILE A 184 9.38 -3.24 29.38
CA ILE A 184 9.62 -1.89 29.92
C ILE A 184 8.75 -1.64 31.15
N LEU A 185 7.48 -2.05 31.14
CA LEU A 185 6.59 -1.93 32.30
C LEU A 185 7.06 -2.79 33.48
N LEU A 186 7.48 -4.03 33.23
CA LEU A 186 8.02 -4.93 34.26
C LEU A 186 9.31 -4.38 34.88
N GLN A 187 10.21 -3.81 34.08
CA GLN A 187 11.42 -3.17 34.58
C GLN A 187 11.12 -1.97 35.49
N LYS A 188 10.11 -1.16 35.14
CA LYS A 188 9.67 -0.04 35.99
C LYS A 188 9.13 -0.52 37.34
N LEU A 189 8.38 -1.61 37.38
CA LEU A 189 7.90 -2.21 38.63
C LEU A 189 9.04 -2.76 39.49
N ALA A 190 10.08 -3.31 38.85
CA ALA A 190 11.27 -3.81 39.52
C ALA A 190 12.26 -2.71 39.99
N GLY A 191 11.92 -1.43 39.80
CA GLY A 191 12.79 -0.31 40.20
C GLY A 191 13.98 -0.04 39.27
N GLY A 192 13.94 -0.55 38.03
CA GLY A 192 14.99 -0.30 37.03
C GLY A 192 15.06 1.19 36.64
N LYS A 193 16.24 1.79 36.80
CA LYS A 193 16.55 3.13 36.27
C LYS A 193 16.99 3.04 34.81
N PHE A 194 16.49 3.93 33.96
CA PHE A 194 16.99 4.17 32.61
C PHE A 194 18.16 5.15 32.66
#